data_AF-A0A2S2R3C6-F1
#
_entry.id   AF-A0A2S2R3C6-F1
#
_cell.length_a   1.000
_cell.length_b   1.000
_cell.length_c   1.000
_cell.angle_alpha   90.00
_cell.angle_beta   90.00
_cell.angle_gamma   90.00
#
_symmetry.space_group_name_H-M   'P 1'
#
loop_
_entity.id
_entity.type
_entity.pdbx_description
1 polymer ?
#
loop_
_entity_poly.entity_id
_entity_poly.type
_entity_poly.pdbx_seq_one_letter_code
_entity_poly.pdbx_strand_id
1 'polypeptide(L)'
;NKTYESVISGPNGFILPNPGKFEEIYQNLTRISNNLRTFSVYKKDELPVRWHMKNTSRLNGKLYILAKPGYAFWNNLFEYIQNSTRSMTFESGTHGYDNEDPKMRAMFMASGPAFRKNTTGQPFDNVHVYPLIANVLGLKEPASGVRPDRTITDFNPLLTDRSRWSGSSRSGSAPCPASHFLGFLATALIHVVARRPLL
;
A
#
# COMPACT_ATOMS: atom_id res chain seq x y z
N ASN A 1 -6.22 -2.36 30.75
CA ASN A 1 -6.83 -3.62 30.29
C ASN A 1 -5.95 -4.77 30.76
N LYS A 2 -6.49 -5.83 31.40
CA LYS A 2 -5.66 -6.91 32.02
C LYS A 2 -5.34 -8.07 31.07
N THR A 3 -5.85 -8.06 29.85
CA THR A 3 -5.77 -9.21 28.93
C THR A 3 -4.81 -8.99 27.75
N TYR A 4 -4.83 -7.82 27.11
CA TYR A 4 -3.97 -7.50 25.98
C TYR A 4 -3.85 -6.00 25.74
N GLU A 5 -2.82 -5.62 24.98
CA GLU A 5 -2.70 -4.33 24.30
C GLU A 5 -3.05 -4.49 22.82
N SER A 6 -3.57 -3.44 22.19
CA SER A 6 -3.94 -3.50 20.77
C SER A 6 -3.70 -2.19 20.04
N VAL A 7 -3.26 -2.29 18.79
CA VAL A 7 -3.22 -1.17 17.85
C VAL A 7 -4.14 -1.52 16.68
N ILE A 8 -5.17 -0.71 16.47
CA ILE A 8 -6.20 -0.94 15.46
C ILE A 8 -6.29 0.28 14.54
N SER A 9 -6.29 0.03 13.23
CA SER A 9 -6.45 1.06 12.20
C SER A 9 -7.21 0.50 11.00
N GLY A 10 -8.43 1.00 10.80
CA GLY A 10 -9.30 0.56 9.70
C GLY A 10 -9.53 -0.96 9.73
N PRO A 11 -9.21 -1.69 8.66
CA PRO A 11 -9.39 -3.15 8.62
C PRO A 11 -8.26 -3.93 9.29
N ASN A 12 -7.24 -3.28 9.86
CA ASN A 12 -6.06 -3.92 10.44
C ASN A 12 -6.07 -3.81 11.96
N GLY A 13 -5.67 -4.89 12.63
CA GLY A 13 -5.40 -4.87 14.06
C GLY A 13 -4.20 -5.74 14.45
N PHE A 14 -3.39 -5.23 15.36
CA PHE A 14 -2.31 -5.98 16.01
C PHE A 14 -2.64 -6.10 17.48
N ILE A 15 -2.76 -7.34 17.96
CA ILE A 15 -3.06 -7.66 19.36
C ILE A 15 -1.79 -8.21 19.98
N LEU A 16 -1.37 -7.64 21.10
CA LEU A 16 -0.29 -8.12 21.95
C LEU A 16 -0.89 -8.70 23.24
N PRO A 17 -1.11 -10.02 23.30
CA PRO A 17 -1.55 -10.70 24.52
C PRO A 17 -0.58 -10.50 25.68
N ASN A 18 -1.11 -10.37 26.89
CA ASN A 18 -0.30 -10.45 28.11
C ASN A 18 0.26 -11.88 28.29
N PRO A 19 1.33 -12.07 29.10
CA PRO A 19 1.91 -13.38 29.37
C PRO A 19 0.85 -14.42 29.77
N GLY A 20 0.89 -15.59 29.14
CA GLY A 20 -0.05 -16.70 29.37
C GLY A 20 -1.43 -16.54 28.73
N LYS A 21 -1.73 -15.43 28.04
CA LYS A 21 -3.05 -15.16 27.43
C LYS A 21 -3.12 -15.38 25.92
N PHE A 22 -2.00 -15.69 25.28
CA PHE A 22 -1.93 -15.78 23.82
C PHE A 22 -2.95 -16.76 23.24
N GLU A 23 -2.97 -18.00 23.74
CA GLU A 23 -3.80 -19.04 23.13
C GLU A 23 -5.29 -18.91 23.47
N GLU A 24 -5.60 -18.43 24.68
CA GLU A 24 -6.96 -18.06 25.08
C GLU A 24 -7.54 -17.00 24.12
N ILE A 25 -6.78 -15.93 23.86
CA ILE A 25 -7.22 -14.84 22.97
C ILE A 25 -7.32 -15.33 21.52
N TYR A 26 -6.34 -16.09 21.04
CA TYR A 26 -6.35 -16.63 19.68
C TYR A 26 -7.58 -17.50 19.42
N GLN A 27 -7.89 -18.44 20.32
CA GLN A 27 -9.05 -19.32 20.19
C GLN A 27 -10.38 -18.54 20.22
N ASN A 28 -10.50 -17.57 21.14
CA ASN A 28 -11.68 -16.74 21.24
C ASN A 28 -11.91 -15.89 19.97
N LEU A 29 -10.87 -15.21 19.48
CA LEU A 29 -10.96 -14.41 18.26
C LEU A 29 -11.25 -15.29 17.03
N THR A 30 -10.63 -16.47 16.94
CA THR A 30 -10.85 -17.42 15.84
C THR A 30 -12.29 -17.94 15.83
N ARG A 31 -12.86 -18.26 17.01
CA ARG A 31 -14.27 -18.64 17.13
C ARG A 31 -15.20 -17.52 16.66
N ILE A 32 -14.95 -16.29 17.08
CA ILE A 32 -15.73 -15.12 16.65
C ILE A 32 -15.61 -14.89 15.14
N SER A 33 -14.38 -14.96 14.61
CA SER A 33 -14.08 -14.83 13.18
C SER A 33 -14.82 -15.87 12.34
N ASN A 34 -14.84 -17.14 12.78
CA ASN A 34 -15.56 -18.22 12.07
C ASN A 34 -17.08 -18.04 12.08
N ASN A 35 -17.63 -17.51 13.18
CA ASN A 35 -19.06 -17.26 13.31
C ASN A 35 -19.52 -16.06 12.47
N LEU A 36 -18.83 -14.91 12.61
CA LEU A 36 -19.21 -13.67 11.93
C LEU A 36 -18.77 -13.66 10.46
N ARG A 37 -17.67 -14.34 10.15
CA ARG A 37 -17.03 -14.39 8.82
C ARG A 37 -16.65 -13.02 8.27
N THR A 38 -16.46 -12.02 9.13
CA THR A 38 -16.16 -10.62 8.78
C THR A 38 -14.69 -10.24 8.86
N PHE A 39 -13.86 -11.05 9.54
CA PHE A 39 -12.41 -10.86 9.63
C PHE A 39 -11.70 -12.20 9.77
N SER A 40 -10.39 -12.21 9.65
CA SER A 40 -9.51 -13.37 9.84
C SER A 40 -8.50 -13.07 10.95
N VAL A 41 -8.00 -14.11 11.62
CA VAL A 41 -7.02 -14.05 12.71
C VAL A 41 -5.81 -14.85 12.30
N TYR A 42 -4.62 -14.30 12.47
CA TYR A 42 -3.37 -14.94 12.10
C TYR A 42 -2.38 -14.89 13.26
N LYS A 43 -1.78 -16.03 13.56
CA LYS A 43 -0.45 -16.07 14.17
C LYS A 43 0.59 -15.63 13.14
N LYS A 44 1.77 -15.22 13.62
CA LYS A 44 2.85 -14.72 12.76
C LYS A 44 3.27 -15.73 11.69
N ASP A 45 3.33 -17.01 12.04
CA ASP A 45 3.66 -18.13 11.17
C ASP A 45 2.54 -18.51 10.19
N GLU A 46 1.29 -18.15 10.50
CA GLU A 46 0.11 -18.38 9.67
C GLU A 46 -0.10 -17.33 8.57
N LEU A 47 0.60 -16.19 8.63
CA LEU A 47 0.45 -15.13 7.62
C LEU A 47 0.71 -15.67 6.19
N PRO A 48 0.10 -15.11 5.13
CA PRO A 48 0.50 -15.44 3.77
C PRO A 48 1.96 -15.06 3.51
N VAL A 49 2.74 -15.98 2.91
CA VAL A 49 4.15 -15.71 2.55
C VAL A 49 4.27 -14.53 1.60
N ARG A 50 3.32 -14.39 0.66
CA ARG A 50 3.26 -13.29 -0.32
C ARG A 50 3.07 -11.90 0.28
N TRP A 51 2.70 -11.78 1.56
CA TRP A 51 2.63 -10.47 2.21
C TRP A 51 4.01 -9.96 2.64
N HIS A 52 5.04 -10.81 2.64
CA HIS A 52 6.38 -10.46 3.11
C HIS A 52 6.41 -9.92 4.56
N MET A 53 5.37 -10.21 5.36
CA MET A 53 5.23 -9.74 6.74
C MET A 53 5.76 -10.74 7.78
N LYS A 54 6.01 -12.00 7.41
CA LYS A 54 6.47 -13.02 8.38
C LYS A 54 7.83 -12.69 8.99
N ASN A 55 8.75 -12.13 8.21
CA ASN A 55 10.14 -12.01 8.64
C ASN A 55 10.42 -10.67 9.34
N THR A 56 9.63 -10.32 10.35
CA THR A 56 9.89 -9.16 11.20
C THR A 56 9.74 -9.48 12.68
N SER A 57 10.64 -8.95 13.52
CA SER A 57 10.56 -9.07 14.97
C SER A 57 9.39 -8.28 15.56
N ARG A 58 8.86 -7.29 14.83
CA ARG A 58 7.75 -6.44 15.28
C ARG A 58 6.46 -7.22 15.55
N LEU A 59 6.27 -8.36 14.87
CA LEU A 59 5.11 -9.24 15.05
C LEU A 59 5.33 -10.36 16.07
N ASN A 60 6.50 -10.44 16.70
CA ASN A 60 6.76 -11.48 17.70
C ASN A 60 5.76 -11.36 18.87
N GLY A 61 5.15 -12.50 19.22
CA GLY A 61 4.17 -12.60 20.30
C GLY A 61 2.84 -11.89 20.02
N LYS A 62 2.57 -11.46 18.77
CA LYS A 62 1.34 -10.75 18.41
C LYS A 62 0.44 -11.62 17.53
N LEU A 63 -0.86 -11.36 17.65
CA LEU A 63 -1.86 -11.80 16.69
C LEU A 63 -2.15 -10.65 15.73
N TYR A 64 -2.30 -10.98 14.45
CA TYR A 64 -2.77 -10.04 13.44
C TYR A 64 -4.21 -10.37 13.06
N ILE A 65 -5.07 -9.36 13.05
CA ILE A 65 -6.45 -9.47 12.60
C ILE A 65 -6.66 -8.60 11.37
N LEU A 66 -7.31 -9.18 10.36
CA LEU A 66 -7.61 -8.51 9.09
C LEU A 66 -9.10 -8.65 8.78
N ALA A 67 -9.80 -7.52 8.75
CA ALA A 67 -11.19 -7.47 8.31
C ALA A 67 -11.30 -7.77 6.81
N LYS A 68 -12.43 -8.34 6.39
CA LYS A 68 -12.76 -8.55 4.98
C LYS A 68 -13.25 -7.23 4.36
N PRO A 69 -13.08 -7.03 3.04
CA PRO A 69 -13.62 -5.87 2.34
C PRO A 69 -15.10 -5.60 2.70
N GLY A 70 -15.40 -4.37 3.08
CA GLY A 70 -16.72 -3.95 3.57
C GLY A 70 -16.86 -3.94 5.09
N TYR A 71 -15.87 -4.45 5.82
CA TYR A 71 -15.79 -4.39 7.28
C TYR A 71 -14.51 -3.67 7.73
N ALA A 72 -14.61 -2.97 8.85
CA ALA A 72 -13.46 -2.39 9.54
C ALA A 72 -13.64 -2.56 11.05
N PHE A 73 -12.54 -2.51 11.78
CA PHE A 73 -12.59 -2.48 13.23
C PHE A 73 -12.85 -1.04 13.68
N TRP A 74 -13.81 -0.87 14.57
CA TRP A 74 -14.15 0.44 15.10
C TRP A 74 -12.97 1.06 15.83
N ASN A 75 -12.70 2.34 15.55
CA ASN A 75 -11.67 3.12 16.20
C ASN A 75 -12.10 4.58 16.33
N ASN A 76 -11.28 5.40 16.99
CA ASN A 76 -11.58 6.80 17.27
C ASN A 76 -11.81 7.63 16.00
N LEU A 77 -11.23 7.25 14.86
CA LEU A 77 -11.46 7.93 13.58
C LEU A 77 -12.91 7.75 13.13
N PHE A 78 -13.44 6.52 13.20
CA PHE A 78 -14.83 6.24 12.85
C PHE A 78 -15.82 6.93 13.81
N GLU A 79 -15.51 6.97 15.10
CA GLU A 79 -16.28 7.72 16.08
C GLU A 79 -16.29 9.23 15.78
N TYR A 80 -15.13 9.81 15.45
CA TYR A 80 -15.03 11.22 15.07
C TYR A 80 -15.84 11.53 13.81
N ILE A 81 -15.77 10.68 12.78
CA ILE A 81 -16.55 10.85 11.54
C ILE A 81 -18.04 10.79 11.86
N GLN A 82 -18.49 9.80 12.64
CA GLN A 82 -19.89 9.68 13.02
C GLN A 82 -20.40 10.94 13.73
N ASN A 83 -19.66 11.41 14.75
CA ASN A 83 -20.00 12.60 15.52
C ASN A 83 -19.97 13.89 14.69
N SER A 84 -19.21 13.90 13.60
CA SER A 84 -19.12 15.02 12.66
C SER A 84 -20.22 14.99 11.59
N THR A 85 -21.05 13.95 11.56
CA THR A 85 -22.17 13.81 10.62
C THR A 85 -23.51 13.97 11.34
N ARG A 86 -24.53 14.49 10.64
CA ARG A 86 -25.92 14.53 11.17
C ARG A 86 -26.70 13.24 10.91
N SER A 87 -26.04 12.19 10.44
CA SER A 87 -26.67 10.93 10.07
C SER A 87 -26.40 9.87 11.12
N MET A 88 -27.42 9.07 11.45
CA MET A 88 -27.25 7.89 12.32
C MET A 88 -26.39 6.81 11.66
N THR A 89 -26.23 6.87 10.34
CA THR A 89 -25.38 6.00 9.52
C THR A 89 -24.41 6.85 8.72
N PHE A 90 -23.13 6.50 8.73
CA PHE A 90 -22.14 7.15 7.88
C PHE A 90 -21.40 6.10 7.05
N GLU A 91 -21.13 6.43 5.80
CA GLU A 91 -20.29 5.64 4.91
C GLU A 91 -18.91 6.27 4.86
N SER A 92 -17.87 5.45 5.01
CA SER A 92 -16.49 5.92 4.92
C SER A 92 -15.67 4.94 4.10
N GLY A 93 -14.87 5.48 3.19
CA GLY A 93 -13.86 4.70 2.48
C GLY A 93 -12.71 4.36 3.43
N THR A 94 -12.24 3.12 3.36
CA THR A 94 -11.02 2.69 4.06
C THR A 94 -10.18 1.78 3.16
N HIS A 95 -8.95 1.54 3.56
CA HIS A 95 -7.97 0.77 2.80
C HIS A 95 -7.07 -0.05 3.73
N GLY A 96 -6.17 -0.85 3.15
CA GLY A 96 -5.28 -1.75 3.90
C GLY A 96 -5.84 -3.17 4.05
N TYR A 97 -6.78 -3.56 3.19
CA TYR A 97 -7.16 -4.96 3.01
C TYR A 97 -6.05 -5.74 2.29
N ASP A 98 -6.32 -7.00 1.96
CA ASP A 98 -5.44 -7.80 1.14
C ASP A 98 -5.09 -7.09 -0.18
N ASN A 99 -3.80 -7.04 -0.51
CA ASN A 99 -3.30 -6.35 -1.70
C ASN A 99 -3.69 -7.01 -3.03
N GLU A 100 -4.14 -8.28 -3.02
CA GLU A 100 -4.68 -8.94 -4.21
C GLU A 100 -6.14 -8.55 -4.52
N ASP A 101 -6.85 -7.96 -3.56
CA ASP A 101 -8.22 -7.47 -3.79
C ASP A 101 -8.20 -6.38 -4.87
N PRO A 102 -9.01 -6.50 -5.95
CA PRO A 102 -9.05 -5.52 -7.02
C PRO A 102 -9.29 -4.08 -6.54
N LYS A 103 -10.00 -3.87 -5.43
CA LYS A 103 -10.27 -2.55 -4.83
C LYS A 103 -9.05 -1.93 -4.15
N MET A 104 -8.02 -2.71 -3.83
CA MET A 104 -6.76 -2.23 -3.21
C MET A 104 -5.67 -1.93 -4.25
N ARG A 105 -5.92 -2.14 -5.54
CA ARG A 105 -4.96 -1.85 -6.60
C ARG A 105 -4.79 -0.34 -6.76
N ALA A 106 -3.53 0.10 -6.81
CA ALA A 106 -3.17 1.47 -7.10
C ALA A 106 -2.95 1.70 -8.61
N MET A 107 -3.06 2.95 -9.05
CA MET A 107 -2.72 3.35 -10.41
C MET A 107 -1.24 3.72 -10.53
N PHE A 108 -0.64 3.44 -11.69
CA PHE A 108 0.69 3.92 -12.06
C PHE A 108 0.64 4.54 -13.46
N MET A 109 1.16 5.76 -13.57
CA MET A 109 1.27 6.50 -14.83
C MET A 109 2.64 7.16 -14.90
N ALA A 110 3.29 7.08 -16.06
CA ALA A 110 4.60 7.67 -16.29
C ALA A 110 4.64 8.31 -17.69
N SER A 111 5.32 9.45 -17.80
CA SER A 111 5.53 10.16 -19.06
C SER A 111 6.90 10.81 -19.04
N GLY A 112 7.62 10.71 -20.14
CA GLY A 112 8.97 11.25 -20.29
C GLY A 112 9.75 10.54 -21.40
N PRO A 113 10.94 11.04 -21.75
CA PRO A 113 11.76 10.48 -22.84
C PRO A 113 12.22 9.04 -22.58
N ALA A 114 12.30 8.64 -21.31
CA ALA A 114 12.64 7.27 -20.89
C ALA A 114 11.48 6.27 -21.10
N PHE A 115 10.24 6.73 -21.29
CA PHE A 115 9.06 5.88 -21.41
C PHE A 115 8.52 5.87 -22.83
N ARG A 116 8.04 4.72 -23.29
CA ARG A 116 7.36 4.61 -24.58
C ARG A 116 6.02 5.34 -24.51
N LYS A 117 5.67 6.04 -25.60
CA LYS A 117 4.39 6.72 -25.73
C LYS A 117 3.28 5.70 -26.01
N ASN A 118 2.05 6.02 -25.60
CA ASN A 118 0.83 5.26 -25.91
C ASN A 118 0.96 3.75 -25.63
N THR A 119 1.63 3.39 -24.53
CA THR A 119 1.85 2.00 -24.14
C THR A 119 1.17 1.72 -22.80
N THR A 120 0.50 0.57 -22.70
CA THR A 120 -0.09 0.06 -21.46
C THR A 120 0.69 -1.17 -21.00
N GLY A 121 1.11 -1.16 -19.74
CA GLY A 121 1.82 -2.28 -19.12
C GLY A 121 0.89 -3.30 -18.46
N GLN A 122 1.46 -4.46 -18.14
CA GLN A 122 0.82 -5.41 -17.22
C GLN A 122 0.87 -4.88 -15.78
N PRO A 123 -0.06 -5.30 -14.90
CA PRO A 123 0.04 -5.01 -13.47
C PRO A 123 1.38 -5.50 -12.90
N PHE A 124 1.93 -4.75 -11.96
CA PHE A 124 3.18 -5.06 -11.29
C PHE A 124 3.14 -4.61 -9.83
N ASP A 125 3.97 -5.20 -8.97
CA ASP A 125 4.07 -4.83 -7.56
C ASP A 125 4.84 -3.51 -7.38
N ASN A 126 4.38 -2.65 -6.47
CA ASN A 126 4.98 -1.34 -6.21
C ASN A 126 6.47 -1.40 -5.79
N VAL A 127 6.95 -2.54 -5.30
CA VAL A 127 8.37 -2.78 -5.00
C VAL A 127 9.28 -2.62 -6.22
N HIS A 128 8.73 -2.71 -7.44
CA HIS A 128 9.46 -2.46 -8.68
C HIS A 128 9.66 -0.96 -9.00
N VAL A 129 8.94 -0.04 -8.34
CA VAL A 129 9.03 1.40 -8.67
C VAL A 129 10.42 1.96 -8.34
N TYR A 130 11.05 1.49 -7.27
CA TYR A 130 12.40 1.93 -6.90
C TYR A 130 13.46 1.63 -7.99
N PRO A 131 13.65 0.37 -8.44
CA PRO A 131 14.63 0.08 -9.48
C PRO A 131 14.32 0.81 -10.79
N LEU A 132 13.03 1.00 -11.12
CA LEU A 132 12.62 1.83 -12.26
C LEU A 132 13.14 3.27 -12.15
N ILE A 133 12.90 3.94 -11.01
CA ILE A 133 13.36 5.31 -10.78
C ILE A 133 14.89 5.38 -10.83
N ALA A 134 15.59 4.44 -10.18
CA ALA A 134 17.04 4.39 -10.19
C ALA A 134 17.60 4.29 -11.62
N ASN A 135 17.00 3.45 -12.47
CA ASN A 135 17.40 3.30 -13.87
C ASN A 135 17.18 4.57 -14.69
N VAL A 136 16.00 5.19 -14.55
CA VAL A 136 15.64 6.46 -15.22
C VAL A 136 16.55 7.61 -14.76
N LEU A 137 17.12 7.55 -13.55
CA LEU A 137 18.04 8.56 -13.06
C LEU A 137 19.52 8.28 -13.35
N GLY A 138 19.87 7.16 -13.99
CA GLY A 138 21.28 6.85 -14.20
C GLY A 138 21.98 6.22 -12.99
N LEU A 139 21.25 5.94 -11.90
CA LEU A 139 21.83 5.54 -10.62
C LEU A 139 22.17 4.05 -10.61
N LYS A 140 23.26 3.70 -9.90
CA LYS A 140 23.58 2.31 -9.60
C LYS A 140 22.64 1.83 -8.49
N GLU A 141 21.98 0.70 -8.71
CA GLU A 141 21.20 0.07 -7.65
C GLU A 141 22.09 -0.27 -6.45
N PRO A 142 21.57 -0.17 -5.21
CA PRO A 142 22.31 -0.54 -4.01
C PRO A 142 22.80 -1.99 -4.11
N ALA A 143 23.99 -2.26 -3.57
CA ALA A 143 24.62 -3.57 -3.65
C ALA A 143 23.69 -4.68 -3.16
N SER A 144 23.72 -5.82 -3.86
CA SER A 144 22.93 -7.02 -3.60
C SER A 144 23.10 -7.46 -2.14
N GLY A 145 22.10 -7.14 -1.32
CA GLY A 145 22.10 -7.27 0.14
C GLY A 145 21.03 -6.37 0.77
N VAL A 146 20.71 -5.25 0.10
CA VAL A 146 19.56 -4.36 0.36
C VAL A 146 18.60 -4.40 -0.84
N ARG A 147 18.39 -5.59 -1.43
CA ARG A 147 17.62 -5.72 -2.69
C ARG A 147 16.26 -5.03 -2.52
N PRO A 148 15.83 -4.12 -3.42
CA PRO A 148 14.39 -4.01 -3.65
C PRO A 148 13.92 -5.41 -4.02
N ASP A 149 12.78 -5.85 -3.49
CA ASP A 149 12.37 -7.26 -3.55
C ASP A 149 12.34 -7.85 -4.99
N ARG A 150 12.47 -7.03 -6.04
CA ARG A 150 12.41 -7.40 -7.45
C ARG A 150 13.24 -6.50 -8.39
N THR A 151 13.28 -6.84 -9.69
CA THR A 151 14.12 -6.24 -10.75
C THR A 151 13.36 -5.35 -11.72
N ILE A 152 14.06 -4.51 -12.50
CA ILE A 152 13.46 -3.63 -13.52
C ILE A 152 12.88 -4.38 -14.75
N THR A 153 13.14 -5.68 -14.88
CA THR A 153 12.78 -6.48 -16.06
C THR A 153 11.35 -6.32 -16.52
N ASP A 154 10.43 -6.14 -15.57
CA ASP A 154 8.99 -6.01 -15.81
C ASP A 154 8.64 -4.69 -16.53
N PHE A 155 9.53 -3.70 -16.52
CA PHE A 155 9.39 -2.42 -17.21
C PHE A 155 10.12 -2.33 -18.54
N ASN A 156 10.94 -3.32 -18.93
CA ASN A 156 11.65 -3.29 -20.21
C ASN A 156 10.73 -3.06 -21.42
N PRO A 157 9.49 -3.61 -21.47
CA PRO A 157 8.55 -3.31 -22.55
C PRO A 157 8.06 -1.85 -22.57
N LEU A 158 8.14 -1.16 -21.43
CA LEU A 158 7.63 0.20 -21.21
C LEU A 158 8.72 1.28 -21.39
N LEU A 159 9.99 0.89 -21.36
CA LEU A 159 11.12 1.80 -21.49
C LEU A 159 11.59 1.97 -22.93
N THR A 160 12.09 3.16 -23.25
CA THR A 160 12.84 3.45 -24.47
C THR A 160 14.30 3.06 -24.28
N ASP A 161 15.05 2.93 -25.38
CA ASP A 161 16.50 2.73 -25.31
C ASP A 161 17.17 3.91 -24.56
N ARG A 162 18.01 3.58 -23.57
CA ARG A 162 18.70 4.52 -22.70
C ARG A 162 19.57 5.51 -23.49
N SER A 163 20.13 5.06 -24.61
CA SER A 163 20.94 5.89 -25.52
C SER A 163 20.19 7.13 -26.03
N ARG A 164 18.85 7.10 -26.05
CA ARG A 164 17.99 8.16 -26.58
C ARG A 164 17.76 9.33 -25.64
N TRP A 165 18.13 9.20 -24.36
CA TRP A 165 17.90 10.26 -23.36
C TRP A 165 19.09 10.52 -22.44
N SER A 166 20.13 9.67 -22.47
CA SER A 166 21.38 9.87 -21.71
C SER A 166 22.30 10.98 -22.26
N GLY A 167 21.91 11.66 -23.34
CA GLY A 167 22.71 12.71 -24.00
C GLY A 167 22.61 14.11 -23.39
N SER A 168 21.83 14.31 -22.32
CA SER A 168 21.60 15.64 -21.72
C SER A 168 22.55 16.00 -20.57
N SER A 169 23.46 15.11 -20.16
CA SER A 169 24.51 15.39 -19.18
C SER A 169 25.81 15.86 -19.86
N ARG A 170 25.76 16.94 -20.64
CA ARG A 170 26.98 17.67 -21.02
C ARG A 170 27.31 18.68 -19.93
N SER A 171 28.50 18.56 -19.36
CA SER A 171 29.17 19.61 -18.60
C SER A 171 29.25 20.88 -19.46
N GLY A 172 28.37 21.84 -19.20
CA GLY A 172 28.33 23.11 -19.91
C GLY A 172 27.75 24.15 -18.97
N SER A 173 28.57 25.12 -18.59
CA SER A 173 28.18 26.35 -17.90
C SER A 173 26.92 26.95 -18.53
N ALA A 174 25.99 27.36 -17.67
CA ALA A 174 24.72 27.99 -18.01
C ALA A 174 24.88 29.09 -19.09
N PRO A 175 23.86 29.24 -19.93
CA PRO A 175 23.00 30.39 -19.72
C PRO A 175 21.52 29.97 -19.70
N CYS A 176 20.88 30.22 -18.57
CA CYS A 176 19.43 30.27 -18.49
C CYS A 176 18.97 31.58 -19.17
N PRO A 177 17.89 31.53 -19.96
CA PRO A 177 16.73 32.28 -19.49
C PRO A 177 15.49 31.38 -19.45
N ALA A 178 15.00 31.26 -18.21
CA ALA A 178 13.63 31.00 -17.80
C ALA A 178 12.63 30.45 -18.83
N SER A 179 12.31 29.16 -18.70
CA SER A 179 10.94 28.70 -18.90
C SER A 179 10.63 27.68 -17.81
N HIS A 180 9.72 28.07 -16.90
CA HIS A 180 9.21 27.26 -15.82
C HIS A 180 8.76 25.88 -16.31
N PHE A 181 9.44 24.81 -15.90
CA PHE A 181 8.87 23.47 -15.87
C PHE A 181 8.80 23.03 -14.40
N LEU A 182 7.73 23.48 -13.74
CA LEU A 182 7.29 22.90 -12.48
C LEU A 182 6.75 21.50 -12.80
N GLY A 183 7.54 20.46 -12.55
CA GLY A 183 7.08 19.09 -12.60
C GLY A 183 6.14 18.81 -11.43
N PHE A 184 4.84 19.00 -11.65
CA PHE A 184 3.82 18.57 -10.72
C PHE A 184 3.76 17.04 -10.69
N LEU A 185 4.24 16.44 -9.61
CA LEU A 185 3.86 15.09 -9.20
C LEU A 185 2.43 15.20 -8.63
N ALA A 186 1.43 15.13 -9.50
CA ALA A 186 0.04 15.17 -9.08
C ALA A 186 -0.35 13.82 -8.47
N THR A 187 -0.23 13.70 -7.15
CA THR A 187 -1.01 12.72 -6.38
C THR A 187 -2.47 13.17 -6.43
N ALA A 188 -3.25 12.59 -7.35
CA ALA A 188 -4.68 12.85 -7.43
C ALA A 188 -5.40 12.25 -6.21
N LEU A 189 -5.81 13.11 -5.29
CA LEU A 189 -6.82 12.81 -4.27
C LEU A 189 -8.17 12.72 -4.99
N ILE A 190 -8.74 11.52 -5.11
CA ILE A 190 -10.07 11.36 -5.71
C ILE A 190 -11.11 11.85 -4.70
N HIS A 191 -11.72 13.02 -4.98
CA HIS A 191 -13.00 13.38 -4.40
C HIS A 191 -14.10 12.53 -5.06
N VAL A 192 -14.71 11.66 -4.25
CA VAL A 192 -15.88 10.87 -4.63
C VAL A 192 -17.06 11.83 -4.80
N VAL A 193 -17.44 12.10 -6.04
CA VAL A 193 -18.75 12.68 -6.35
C VAL A 193 -19.75 11.52 -6.38
N ALA A 194 -20.54 11.41 -5.31
CA ALA A 194 -21.70 10.54 -5.26
C ALA A 194 -22.70 10.94 -6.36
N ARG A 195 -22.81 10.13 -7.41
CA ARG A 195 -23.96 10.19 -8.32
C ARG A 195 -25.12 9.45 -7.66
N ARG A 196 -26.12 10.20 -7.18
CA ARG A 196 -27.44 9.63 -6.88
C ARG A 196 -28.08 9.13 -8.18
N PRO A 197 -28.63 7.91 -8.24
CA PRO A 197 -29.53 7.54 -9.32
C PRO A 197 -30.87 8.25 -9.12
N LEU A 198 -31.38 8.83 -10.20
CA LEU A 198 -32.76 9.32 -10.28
C LEU A 198 -33.69 8.10 -10.34
N LEU A 199 -34.59 8.01 -9.37
CA LEU A 199 -35.94 7.45 -9.50
C LEU A 199 -36.92 8.53 -9.08
#